data_AF-A0A1U7NI40-F1
#
_entry.id   AF-A0A1U7NI40-F1
#
_cell.length_a   1.000
_cell.length_b   1.000
_cell.length_c   1.000
_cell.angle_alpha   90.00
_cell.angle_beta   90.00
_cell.angle_gamma   90.00
#
_symmetry.space_group_name_H-M   'P 1'
#
loop_
_entity.id
_entity.type
_entity.pdbx_description
1 polymer ?
#
loop_
_entity_poly.entity_id
_entity_poly.type
_entity_poly.pdbx_seq_one_letter_code
_entity_poly.pdbx_strand_id
1 'polypeptide(L)' 'MVKNNIEVDIKVKLLEGGYTQEKLGTKIGTTSQYVNRIIKKKDGLLNKTFIQMMEALGYDIELVYIPRPDETI' A
#
# COMPACT_ATOMS: atom_id res chain seq x y z
N MET A 1 -2.67 11.32 -12.26
CA MET A 1 -1.63 10.28 -12.03
C MET A 1 -1.45 10.01 -10.55
N VAL A 2 -0.97 8.82 -10.17
CA VAL A 2 -0.61 8.50 -8.77
C VAL A 2 0.81 8.99 -8.48
N LYS A 3 0.98 9.83 -7.46
CA LYS A 3 2.29 10.43 -7.10
C LYS A 3 3.14 9.53 -6.21
N ASN A 4 2.50 8.68 -5.40
CA ASN A 4 3.19 7.81 -4.45
C ASN A 4 4.02 6.74 -5.15
N ASN A 5 5.19 6.45 -4.58
CA ASN A 5 5.88 5.20 -4.82
C ASN A 5 5.42 4.16 -3.79
N ILE A 6 4.27 3.55 -4.06
CA ILE A 6 3.60 2.59 -3.17
C ILE A 6 4.54 1.46 -2.73
N GLU A 7 5.43 1.00 -3.63
CA GLU A 7 6.41 -0.04 -3.30
C GLU A 7 7.35 0.41 -2.17
N VAL A 8 7.88 1.63 -2.29
CA VAL A 8 8.77 2.22 -1.28
C VAL A 8 8.01 2.50 0.00
N ASP A 9 6.81 3.06 -0.09
CA ASP A 9 6.00 3.42 1.06
C ASP A 9 5.72 2.19 1.94
N ILE A 10 5.30 1.06 1.36
CA ILE A 10 5.06 -0.17 2.12
C ILE A 10 6.34 -0.70 2.78
N LYS A 11 7.49 -0.64 2.08
CA LYS A 11 8.77 -1.08 2.66
C LYS A 11 9.19 -0.20 3.83
N VAL A 12 9.00 1.10 3.76
CA VAL A 12 9.27 2.02 4.87
C VAL A 12 8.38 1.70 6.05
N LYS A 13 7.06 1.47 5.85
CA LYS A 13 6.15 1.11 6.95
C LYS A 13 6.47 -0.23 7.61
N LEU A 14 6.95 -1.22 6.85
CA LEU A 14 7.45 -2.47 7.42
C LEU A 14 8.64 -2.22 8.35
N LEU A 15 9.59 -1.38 7.93
CA LEU A 15 10.78 -1.03 8.73
C LEU A 15 10.40 -0.25 9.99
N GLU A 16 9.56 0.78 9.86
CA GLU A 16 9.07 1.59 10.99
C GLU A 16 8.36 0.74 12.06
N GLY A 17 7.57 -0.25 11.63
CA GLY A 17 6.85 -1.15 12.54
C GLY A 17 7.65 -2.38 12.99
N GLY A 18 8.92 -2.53 12.59
CA GLY A 18 9.72 -3.73 12.92
C GLY A 18 9.15 -5.04 12.35
N TYR A 19 8.41 -4.95 11.24
CA TYR A 19 7.78 -6.09 10.58
C TYR A 19 8.60 -6.57 9.38
N THR A 20 8.48 -7.86 9.08
CA THR A 20 8.91 -8.44 7.80
C THR A 20 7.71 -8.66 6.89
N GLN A 21 7.93 -8.80 5.58
CA GLN A 21 6.86 -9.14 4.64
C GLN A 21 6.20 -10.48 4.98
N GLU A 22 6.98 -11.42 5.51
CA GLU A 22 6.48 -12.71 5.99
C GLU A 22 5.52 -12.53 7.17
N LYS A 23 5.95 -11.81 8.21
CA LYS A 23 5.08 -11.50 9.36
C LYS A 23 3.82 -10.75 8.95
N LEU A 24 3.94 -9.80 8.01
CA LEU A 24 2.78 -9.09 7.47
C LEU A 24 1.83 -10.05 6.76
N GLY A 25 2.36 -10.92 5.89
CA GLY A 25 1.59 -11.95 5.20
C GLY A 25 0.80 -12.81 6.16
N THR A 26 1.47 -13.39 7.16
CA THR A 26 0.83 -14.19 8.21
C THR A 26 -0.23 -13.41 8.97
N LYS A 27 0.06 -12.15 9.36
CA LYS A 27 -0.87 -11.30 10.12
C LYS A 27 -2.17 -10.99 9.36
N ILE A 28 -2.11 -10.89 8.04
CA ILE A 28 -3.29 -10.63 7.19
C ILE A 28 -3.86 -11.91 6.56
N GLY A 29 -3.42 -13.09 7.01
CA GLY A 29 -3.93 -14.39 6.52
C GLY A 29 -3.56 -14.71 5.08
N THR A 30 -2.41 -14.24 4.59
CA THR A 30 -1.89 -14.50 3.24
C THR A 30 -0.44 -14.96 3.25
N THR A 31 0.16 -15.14 2.08
CA THR A 31 1.56 -15.58 1.93
C THR A 31 2.50 -14.41 1.69
N SER A 32 3.77 -14.57 2.09
CA SER A 32 4.83 -13.60 1.78
C SER A 32 5.00 -13.38 0.27
N GLN A 33 4.81 -14.43 -0.53
CA GLN A 33 4.83 -14.34 -1.99
C GLN A 33 3.68 -13.47 -2.52
N TYR A 34 2.48 -13.58 -1.95
CA TYR A 34 1.35 -12.73 -2.33
C TYR A 34 1.62 -11.27 -1.97
N VAL A 35 2.12 -11.00 -0.75
CA VAL A 35 2.52 -9.64 -0.33
C VAL A 35 3.55 -9.05 -1.29
N ASN A 36 4.61 -9.79 -1.63
CA ASN A 36 5.65 -9.36 -2.56
C ASN A 36 5.08 -9.08 -3.97
N ARG A 37 4.12 -9.91 -4.43
CA ARG A 37 3.44 -9.69 -5.71
C ARG A 37 2.66 -8.38 -5.73
N ILE A 38 1.99 -8.03 -4.63
CA ILE A 38 1.25 -6.76 -4.52
C ILE A 38 2.22 -5.58 -4.49
N ILE A 39 3.28 -5.65 -3.68
CA ILE A 39 4.30 -4.59 -3.56
C ILE A 39 4.94 -4.26 -4.92
N LYS A 40 5.23 -5.28 -5.73
CA LYS A 40 5.87 -5.11 -7.05
C LYS A 40 4.90 -4.72 -8.17
N LYS A 41 3.58 -4.71 -7.91
CA LYS A 41 2.57 -4.48 -8.94
C LYS A 41 2.35 -2.97 -9.15
N LYS A 42 3.05 -2.41 -10.13
CA LYS A 42 3.00 -0.96 -10.45
C LYS A 42 1.58 -0.45 -10.76
N ASP A 43 0.79 -1.18 -11.53
CA ASP A 43 -0.49 -0.68 -12.09
C ASP A 43 -1.75 -1.30 -11.45
N GLY A 44 -1.64 -1.86 -10.25
CA GLY A 44 -2.69 -2.77 -9.79
C GLY A 44 -3.01 -2.77 -8.31
N LEU A 45 -2.50 -1.82 -7.54
CA LEU A 45 -3.02 -1.58 -6.19
C LEU A 45 -4.29 -0.73 -6.25
N LEU A 46 -4.26 0.38 -6.99
CA LEU A 46 -5.44 1.20 -7.26
C LEU A 46 -6.14 0.69 -8.52
N ASN A 47 -7.47 0.75 -8.52
CA ASN A 47 -8.28 0.38 -9.66
C ASN A 47 -8.00 1.34 -10.83
N LYS A 48 -7.72 0.81 -12.02
CA LYS A 48 -7.41 1.63 -13.21
C LYS A 48 -8.54 2.61 -13.55
N THR A 49 -9.79 2.16 -13.44
CA THR A 49 -10.98 3.01 -13.67
C THR A 49 -11.02 4.18 -12.69
N PHE A 50 -10.69 3.95 -11.42
CA PHE A 50 -10.64 5.01 -10.42
C PHE A 50 -9.56 6.05 -10.76
N ILE A 51 -8.35 5.60 -11.17
CA ILE A 51 -7.28 6.50 -11.60
C ILE A 51 -7.75 7.36 -12.77
N GLN A 52 -8.34 6.74 -13.80
CA GLN A 52 -8.85 7.45 -14.97
C GLN A 52 -9.95 8.45 -14.63
N MET A 53 -10.84 8.13 -13.69
CA MET A 53 -11.85 9.07 -13.21
C MET A 53 -11.22 10.31 -12.57
N MET A 54 -10.23 10.14 -11.70
CA MET A 54 -9.55 11.28 -11.06
C MET A 54 -8.79 12.13 -12.07
N GLU A 55 -8.12 11.49 -13.04
CA GLU A 55 -7.42 12.17 -14.12
C GLU A 55 -8.37 12.96 -15.01
N ALA A 56 -9.53 12.39 -15.38
CA ALA A 56 -10.55 13.09 -16.16
C ALA A 56 -11.13 14.31 -15.43
N LEU A 57 -11.17 14.26 -14.09
CA LEU A 57 -11.59 15.38 -13.25
C LEU A 57 -10.46 16.41 -13.01
N GLY A 58 -9.25 16.18 -13.53
CA GLY A 58 -8.10 17.08 -13.40
C GLY A 58 -7.31 16.93 -12.10
N TYR A 59 -7.44 15.81 -11.40
CA TYR A 59 -6.77 15.54 -10.13
C TYR A 59 -5.63 14.53 -10.27
N ASP A 60 -4.55 14.81 -9.53
CA ASP A 60 -3.56 13.81 -9.17
C ASP A 60 -3.94 13.11 -7.85
N ILE A 61 -3.44 11.90 -7.65
CA ILE A 61 -3.74 11.07 -6.48
C ILE A 61 -2.49 11.01 -5.59
N GLU A 62 -2.67 11.39 -4.33
CA GLU A 62 -1.71 11.21 -3.24
C GLU A 62 -2.35 10.38 -2.12
N LEU A 63 -1.62 9.39 -1.62
CA LEU A 63 -2.01 8.51 -0.51
C LEU A 63 -1.19 8.89 0.72
N VAL A 64 -1.90 9.14 1.83
CA VAL A 64 -1.29 9.42 3.13
C VAL A 64 -1.66 8.31 4.10
N TYR A 65 -0.66 7.73 4.76
CA TYR A 65 -0.85 6.64 5.72
C TYR A 65 -0.90 7.20 7.13
N ILE A 66 -2.05 7.14 7.77
CA ILE A 66 -2.25 7.60 9.15
C ILE A 66 -2.13 6.38 10.07
N PRO A 67 -1.28 6.42 11.12
CA PRO A 67 -1.22 5.35 12.12
C PRO A 67 -2.61 5.09 12.72
N ARG A 68 -2.94 3.82 12.96
CA ARG A 68 -4.14 3.51 13.73
C ARG A 68 -3.92 3.99 15.17
N PRO A 69 -4.95 4.56 15.84
CA PRO A 69 -4.84 4.83 17.27
C PRO A 69 -4.52 3.51 17.99
N ASP A 70 -3.63 3.57 18.98
CA ASP A 70 -3.39 2.44 19.87
C ASP A 70 -4.71 2.14 20.59
N GLU A 71 -5.43 1.11 20.15
CA GLU A 71 -6.43 0.48 21.00
C GLU A 71 -5.65 -0.24 22.10
N THR A 72 -5.33 0.49 23.17
CA THR A 72 -5.06 -0.11 24.47
C THR A 72 -6.29 -0.91 24.86
N ILE A 73 -6.25 -2.22 24.59
CA ILE A 73 -7.10 -3.23 25.25
C ILE A 73 -6.43 -3.60 26.57
#